data_AF-K1V2J1-F1
#
_entry.id   AF-K1V2J1-F1
#
_cell.length_a   1.000
_cell.length_b   1.000
_cell.length_c   1.000
_cell.angle_alpha   90.00
_cell.angle_beta   90.00
_cell.angle_gamma   90.00
#
_symmetry.space_group_name_H-M   'P 1'
#
loop_
_entity.id
_entity.type
_entity.pdbx_description
1 polymer ?
#
loop_
_entity_poly.entity_id
_entity_poly.type
_entity_poly.pdbx_seq_one_letter_code
_entity_poly.pdbx_strand_id
1 'polypeptide(L)'
;GQPAVLHCDGADGDGLRRICLAVSARTNALTAVLASGGQGLAYALCLPGGDVRPVCKALNEAFGGRGGGKPGFCQGSLACTDFADVQNFLGIIMSEVLLYAYAF
;
A
#
# COMPACT_ATOMS: atom_id res chain seq x y z
N GLY A 1 13.17 -4.88 6.35
CA GLY A 1 13.00 -6.24 5.80
C GLY A 1 12.45 -6.16 4.39
N GLN A 2 11.79 -7.21 3.90
CA GLN A 2 11.24 -7.21 2.54
C GLN A 2 9.89 -6.47 2.48
N PRO A 3 9.68 -5.59 1.48
CA PRO A 3 8.36 -5.02 1.22
C PRO A 3 7.32 -6.11 0.92
N ALA A 4 6.07 -5.84 1.27
CA ALA A 4 4.97 -6.78 1.06
C ALA A 4 3.77 -6.11 0.38
N VAL A 5 3.22 -6.77 -0.64
CA VAL A 5 1.94 -6.42 -1.25
C VAL A 5 1.01 -7.62 -1.14
N LEU A 6 -0.10 -7.46 -0.44
CA LEU A 6 -1.02 -8.55 -0.11
C LEU A 6 -2.42 -8.24 -0.62
N HIS A 7 -3.11 -9.27 -1.11
CA HIS A 7 -4.55 -9.24 -1.32
C HIS A 7 -5.25 -9.97 -0.16
N CYS A 8 -6.30 -9.39 0.40
CA CYS A 8 -7.03 -9.92 1.54
C CYS A 8 -8.53 -9.85 1.26
N ASP A 9 -9.06 -10.89 0.59
CA ASP A 9 -10.48 -10.96 0.25
C ASP A 9 -11.39 -10.78 1.47
N GLY A 10 -12.41 -9.94 1.33
CA GLY A 10 -13.42 -9.70 2.35
C GLY A 10 -12.99 -8.82 3.53
N ALA A 11 -11.76 -8.30 3.56
CA ALA A 11 -11.34 -7.35 4.58
C ALA A 11 -11.99 -5.97 4.36
N ASP A 12 -12.60 -5.41 5.41
CA ASP A 12 -13.06 -4.02 5.43
C ASP A 12 -11.90 -3.05 5.74
N GLY A 13 -12.19 -1.75 5.82
CA GLY A 13 -11.16 -0.72 6.04
C GLY A 13 -10.37 -0.90 7.34
N ASP A 14 -11.01 -1.30 8.45
CA ASP A 14 -10.29 -1.55 9.70
C ASP A 14 -9.51 -2.88 9.65
N GLY A 15 -10.06 -3.91 9.01
CA GLY A 15 -9.38 -5.17 8.73
C GLY A 15 -8.09 -4.95 7.94
N LEU A 16 -8.14 -4.18 6.85
CA LEU A 16 -6.98 -3.79 6.05
C LEU A 16 -5.93 -3.06 6.89
N ARG A 17 -6.35 -2.09 7.70
CA ARG A 17 -5.45 -1.36 8.61
C ARG A 17 -4.74 -2.31 9.57
N ARG A 18 -5.47 -3.19 10.25
CA ARG A 18 -4.91 -4.14 11.23
C ARG A 18 -3.91 -5.10 10.59
N ILE A 19 -4.24 -5.66 9.43
CA ILE A 19 -3.36 -6.57 8.69
C ILE A 19 -2.09 -5.82 8.25
N CYS A 20 -2.26 -4.63 7.67
CA CYS A 20 -1.14 -3.83 7.16
C CYS A 20 -0.15 -3.46 8.28
N LEU A 21 -0.65 -3.00 9.43
CA LEU A 21 0.18 -2.71 10.61
C LEU A 21 0.89 -3.97 11.13
N ALA A 22 0.17 -5.10 11.25
CA ALA A 22 0.74 -6.33 11.79
C ALA A 22 1.79 -6.96 10.87
N VAL A 23 1.64 -6.85 9.56
CA VAL A 23 2.64 -7.31 8.58
C VAL A 23 3.83 -6.36 8.59
N SER A 24 3.59 -5.04 8.53
CA SER A 24 4.65 -4.03 8.53
C SER A 24 5.52 -4.06 9.79
N ALA A 25 4.91 -4.29 10.97
CA ALA A 25 5.65 -4.47 12.21
C ALA A 25 6.53 -5.74 12.21
N ARG A 26 6.10 -6.81 11.53
CA ARG A 26 6.87 -8.05 11.40
C ARG A 26 7.99 -7.96 10.37
N THR A 27 7.77 -7.27 9.25
CA THR A 27 8.75 -7.15 8.17
C THR A 27 9.69 -5.95 8.35
N ASN A 28 9.30 -4.99 9.19
CA ASN A 28 9.94 -3.68 9.30
C ASN A 28 10.20 -3.07 7.92
N ALA A 29 9.16 -3.01 7.09
CA ALA A 29 9.22 -2.58 5.69
C ALA A 29 7.88 -2.01 5.21
N LEU A 30 7.92 -1.35 4.05
CA LEU A 30 6.73 -0.86 3.37
C LEU A 30 5.79 -2.03 3.09
N THR A 31 4.56 -1.91 3.56
CA THR A 31 3.51 -2.91 3.37
C THR A 31 2.31 -2.24 2.73
N ALA A 32 1.76 -2.90 1.71
CA ALA A 32 0.48 -2.58 1.11
C ALA A 32 -0.45 -3.79 1.25
N VAL A 33 -1.67 -3.54 1.71
CA VAL A 33 -2.73 -4.55 1.77
C VAL A 33 -3.92 -4.02 0.99
N LEU A 34 -4.46 -4.84 0.09
CA LEU A 34 -5.59 -4.52 -0.76
C LEU A 34 -6.71 -5.52 -0.58
N ALA A 35 -7.94 -5.08 -0.79
CA ALA A 35 -9.11 -5.95 -0.85
C ALA A 35 -10.10 -5.39 -1.87
N SER A 36 -10.92 -6.26 -2.46
CA SER A 36 -12.10 -5.81 -3.21
C SER A 36 -13.03 -4.99 -2.32
N GLY A 37 -13.46 -3.82 -2.78
CA GLY A 37 -14.31 -2.91 -2.01
C GLY A 37 -15.09 -1.92 -2.87
N GLY A 38 -16.41 -1.85 -2.68
CA GLY A 38 -17.26 -0.89 -3.39
C GLY A 38 -17.26 -1.10 -4.91
N GLN A 39 -16.67 -0.16 -5.65
CA GLN A 39 -16.55 -0.17 -7.12
C GLN A 39 -15.12 -0.47 -7.62
N GLY A 40 -14.21 -0.88 -6.73
CA GLY A 40 -12.80 -1.13 -7.06
C GLY A 40 -12.07 -1.82 -5.92
N LEU A 41 -10.82 -1.41 -5.67
CA LEU A 41 -9.99 -1.94 -4.58
C LEU A 41 -9.90 -0.95 -3.42
N ALA A 42 -10.09 -1.42 -2.19
CA ALA A 42 -9.66 -0.70 -0.99
C ALA A 42 -8.19 -1.01 -0.70
N TYR A 43 -7.47 -0.06 -0.10
CA TYR A 43 -6.06 -0.22 0.25
C TYR A 43 -5.70 0.36 1.62
N ALA A 44 -4.67 -0.22 2.24
CA ALA A 44 -3.94 0.33 3.38
C ALA A 44 -2.43 0.23 3.15
N LEU A 45 -1.70 1.30 3.41
CA LEU A 45 -0.25 1.44 3.28
C LEU A 45 0.38 1.74 4.64
N CYS A 46 1.49 1.07 4.95
CA CYS A 46 2.24 1.32 6.18
C CYS A 46 3.75 1.20 5.97
N LEU A 47 4.52 2.12 6.57
CA LEU A 47 5.98 2.08 6.61
C LEU A 47 6.45 2.54 8.01
N PRO A 48 7.10 1.68 8.81
CA PRO A 48 7.56 2.06 10.14
C PRO A 48 8.69 3.08 10.01
N GLY A 49 8.57 4.21 10.71
CA GLY A 49 9.57 5.28 10.69
C GLY A 49 9.70 6.06 9.37
N GLY A 50 8.86 5.76 8.37
CA GLY A 50 8.89 6.42 7.06
C GLY A 50 7.61 7.17 6.72
N ASP A 51 7.56 7.64 5.47
CA ASP A 51 6.43 8.40 4.92
C ASP A 51 5.83 7.69 3.70
N VAL A 52 4.59 7.20 3.84
CA VAL A 52 3.84 6.54 2.76
C VAL A 52 2.97 7.49 1.95
N ARG A 53 2.89 8.79 2.31
CA ARG A 53 2.07 9.77 1.58
C ARG A 53 2.48 9.92 0.11
N PRO A 54 3.77 9.90 -0.28
CA PRO A 54 4.16 9.92 -1.69
C PRO A 54 3.64 8.70 -2.46
N VAL A 55 3.74 7.50 -1.86
CA VAL A 55 3.23 6.25 -2.47
C VAL A 55 1.71 6.31 -2.58
N CYS A 56 1.02 6.77 -1.53
CA CYS A 56 -0.43 6.97 -1.55
C CYS A 56 -0.88 7.91 -2.67
N LYS A 57 -0.17 9.03 -2.85
CA LYS A 57 -0.43 9.99 -3.92
C LYS A 57 -0.24 9.34 -5.30
N ALA A 58 0.89 8.67 -5.53
CA ALA A 58 1.18 8.00 -6.80
C ALA A 58 0.13 6.92 -7.13
N LEU A 59 -0.29 6.14 -6.13
CA LEU A 59 -1.34 5.12 -6.25
C LEU A 59 -2.68 5.74 -6.66
N ASN A 60 -3.06 6.85 -6.02
CA ASN A 60 -4.29 7.56 -6.34
C ASN A 60 -4.26 8.14 -7.76
N GLU A 61 -3.14 8.74 -8.17
CA GLU A 61 -2.97 9.31 -9.51
C GLU A 61 -3.00 8.22 -10.60
N ALA A 62 -2.35 7.08 -10.38
CA ALA A 62 -2.28 5.99 -11.35
C ALA A 62 -3.62 5.25 -11.55
N PHE A 63 -4.42 5.09 -10.49
CA PHE A 63 -5.61 4.22 -10.51
C PHE A 63 -6.92 4.93 -10.17
N GLY A 64 -6.97 6.26 -10.33
CA GLY A 64 -8.17 7.05 -10.05
C GLY A 64 -8.64 6.93 -8.59
N GLY A 65 -7.68 6.81 -7.66
CA GLY A 65 -7.94 6.55 -6.26
C GLY A 65 -8.18 7.80 -5.42
N ARG A 66 -8.70 7.58 -4.22
CA ARG A 66 -8.89 8.59 -3.17
C ARG A 66 -8.50 8.00 -1.82
N GLY A 67 -7.79 8.78 -1.02
CA GLY A 67 -7.32 8.32 0.28
C GLY A 67 -6.22 9.22 0.83
N GLY A 68 -5.73 8.88 2.00
CA GLY A 68 -4.67 9.63 2.67
C GLY A 68 -4.48 9.17 4.10
N GLY A 69 -3.70 9.92 4.86
CA GLY A 69 -3.41 9.63 6.25
C GLY A 69 -2.19 10.37 6.77
N LYS A 70 -1.53 9.76 7.75
CA LYS A 70 -0.33 10.28 8.42
C LYS A 70 0.93 9.70 7.74
N PRO A 71 2.13 10.24 8.01
CA PRO A 71 3.36 9.74 7.38
C PRO A 71 3.52 8.21 7.46
N GLY A 72 3.36 7.60 8.64
CA GLY A 72 3.52 6.14 8.77
C GLY A 72 2.34 5.28 8.28
N PHE A 73 1.22 5.89 7.88
CA PHE A 73 0.02 5.13 7.50
C PHE A 73 -0.96 5.94 6.64
N CYS A 74 -1.36 5.38 5.49
CA CYS A 74 -2.42 5.90 4.63
C CYS A 74 -3.41 4.79 4.26
N GLN A 75 -4.67 5.16 3.99
CA GLN A 75 -5.69 4.24 3.50
C GLN A 75 -6.61 4.93 2.50
N GLY A 76 -7.29 4.13 1.67
CA GLY A 76 -8.18 4.66 0.64
C GLY A 76 -8.81 3.60 -0.25
N SER A 77 -9.29 4.05 -1.40
CA SER A 77 -9.88 3.21 -2.44
C SER A 77 -9.36 3.61 -3.82
N LEU A 78 -9.31 2.67 -4.76
CA LEU A 78 -8.96 2.83 -6.17
C LEU A 78 -10.19 2.54 -7.04
N ALA A 79 -10.25 3.14 -8.23
CA ALA A 79 -11.23 2.76 -9.25
C ALA A 79 -10.83 1.46 -9.98
N CYS A 80 -9.54 1.08 -9.91
CA CYS A 80 -9.05 -0.19 -10.44
C CYS A 80 -9.64 -1.37 -9.67
N THR A 81 -10.01 -2.42 -10.40
CA THR A 81 -10.51 -3.70 -9.88
C THR A 81 -9.48 -4.82 -9.97
N ASP A 82 -8.40 -4.63 -10.73
CA ASP A 82 -7.38 -5.65 -10.94
C ASP A 82 -6.24 -5.51 -9.92
N PHE A 83 -6.15 -6.48 -9.02
CA PHE A 83 -5.08 -6.52 -8.03
C PHE A 83 -3.70 -6.66 -8.68
N ALA A 84 -3.56 -7.38 -9.80
CA ALA A 84 -2.28 -7.63 -10.43
C ALA A 84 -1.65 -6.33 -10.98
N ASP A 85 -2.47 -5.45 -11.56
CA ASP A 85 -2.02 -4.14 -12.04
C ASP A 85 -1.48 -3.28 -10.89
N VAL A 86 -2.21 -3.24 -9.77
CA VAL A 86 -1.80 -2.47 -8.60
C VAL A 86 -0.56 -3.09 -7.93
N GLN A 87 -0.48 -4.42 -7.88
CA GLN A 87 0.68 -5.13 -7.36
C GLN A 87 1.94 -4.86 -8.20
N ASN A 88 1.83 -4.89 -9.52
CA ASN A 88 2.94 -4.60 -10.42
C ASN A 88 3.43 -3.15 -10.26
N PHE A 89 2.51 -2.19 -10.24
CA PHE A 89 2.83 -0.77 -10.00
C PHE A 89 3.55 -0.55 -8.67
N LEU A 90 3.03 -1.15 -7.59
CA LEU A 90 3.67 -1.09 -6.27
C LEU A 90 5.03 -1.79 -6.25
N GLY A 91 5.18 -2.91 -6.97
CA GLY A 91 6.46 -3.60 -7.13
C GLY A 91 7.53 -2.71 -7.74
N ILE A 92 7.18 -1.95 -8.79
CA ILE A 92 8.09 -0.98 -9.43
C ILE A 92 8.50 0.09 -8.43
N ILE A 93 7.55 0.75 -7.75
CA ILE A 93 7.84 1.79 -6.74
C ILE A 93 8.71 1.24 -5.62
N MET A 94 8.40 0.05 -5.10
CA MET A 94 9.15 -0.57 -4.02
C MET A 94 10.60 -0.90 -4.45
N SER A 95 10.80 -1.31 -5.71
CA SER A 95 12.14 -1.57 -6.25
C SER A 95 12.96 -0.28 -6.43
N GLU A 96 12.35 0.82 -6.88
CA GLU A 96 13.02 2.11 -6.99
C GLU A 96 13.39 2.68 -5.61
N VAL A 97 12.48 2.57 -4.63
CA VAL A 97 12.74 3.00 -3.25
C VAL A 97 13.88 2.20 -2.61
N LEU A 98 13.97 0.89 -2.87
CA LEU A 98 15.12 0.09 -2.43
C LEU A 98 16.41 0.55 -3.13
N LEU A 99 16.35 0.85 -4.43
CA LEU A 99 17.52 1.37 -5.16
C LEU A 99 18.06 2.65 -4.51
N TYR A 100 17.18 3.61 -4.16
CA TYR A 100 17.59 4.85 -3.50
C TYR A 100 18.02 4.66 -2.05
N ALA A 101 17.41 3.73 -1.31
CA ALA A 101 17.76 3.44 0.08
C ALA A 101 19.10 2.70 0.24
N TYR A 102 19.56 1.99 -0.79
CA TYR A 102 20.85 1.28 -0.83
C TYR A 102 21.90 1.97 -1.72
N ALA A 103 21.59 3.13 -2.31
CA ALA A 103 22.54 3.88 -3.15
C ALA A 103 23.60 4.69 -2.36
N PHE A 104 23.68 4.53 -1.04
CA PHE A 104 24.64 5.22 -0.18
C PHE A 104 25.20 4.28 0.91
#